data_AF-A0A0A7PH01-F1
#
_entry.id   AF-A0A0A7PH01-F1
#
_cell.length_a   1.000
_cell.length_b   1.000
_cell.length_c   1.000
_cell.angle_alpha   90.00
_cell.angle_beta   90.00
_cell.angle_gamma   90.00
#
_symmetry.space_group_name_H-M   'P 1'
#
loop_
_entity.id
_entity.type
_entity.pdbx_description
1 polymer ?
#
loop_
_entity_poly.entity_id
_entity_poly.type
_entity_poly.pdbx_seq_one_letter_code
_entity_poly.pdbx_strand_id
1 'polypeptide(L)'
;MLTLFLAGVFLSILFGVLAWRLTRTLPTRGVTSILVHIFLLAAALLIVFAYWGQYTAPGHRAFDEMDGIYPFLAGPLGTLLAAGAVLAGWLGRRRSRSSG
;
A
#
# COMPACT_ATOMS: atom_id res chain seq x y z
N MET A 1 -16.05 21.48 1.57
CA MET A 1 -15.89 20.05 1.26
C MET A 1 -15.57 19.77 -0.21
N LEU A 2 -16.31 20.31 -1.18
CA LEU A 2 -16.07 20.10 -2.62
C LEU A 2 -14.67 20.53 -3.11
N THR A 3 -14.16 21.66 -2.62
CA THR A 3 -12.83 22.20 -2.97
C THR A 3 -11.67 21.31 -2.48
N LEU A 4 -11.79 20.74 -1.27
CA LEU A 4 -10.81 19.81 -0.73
C LEU A 4 -10.81 18.49 -1.51
N PHE A 5 -11.98 18.01 -1.93
CA PHE A 5 -12.12 16.82 -2.76
C PHE A 5 -11.46 17.01 -4.14
N LEU A 6 -11.72 18.14 -4.82
CA LEU A 6 -11.11 18.46 -6.11
C LEU A 6 -9.59 18.62 -6.02
N ALA A 7 -9.09 19.26 -4.96
CA ALA A 7 -7.66 19.38 -4.71
C ALA A 7 -6.99 18.01 -4.50
N GLY A 8 -7.64 17.11 -3.76
CA GLY A 8 -7.16 15.73 -3.55
C GLY A 8 -7.12 14.91 -4.84
N VAL A 9 -8.13 15.02 -5.69
CA VAL A 9 -8.16 14.36 -7.01
C VAL A 9 -7.05 14.91 -7.90
N PHE A 10 -6.88 16.24 -7.95
CA PHE A 10 -5.84 16.87 -8.74
C PHE A 10 -4.43 16.44 -8.30
N LEU A 11 -4.16 16.43 -6.99
CA LEU A 11 -2.90 15.94 -6.43
C LEU A 11 -2.65 14.47 -6.75
N SER A 12 -3.68 13.63 -6.69
CA SER A 12 -3.58 12.20 -7.02
C SER A 12 -3.24 11.96 -8.49
N ILE A 13 -3.85 12.72 -9.40
CA ILE A 13 -3.56 12.66 -10.83
C ILE A 13 -2.13 13.15 -11.10
N LEU A 14 -1.74 14.29 -10.51
CA LEU A 14 -0.39 14.86 -10.65
C LEU A 14 0.66 13.87 -10.16
N PHE A 15 0.44 13.26 -8.99
CA PHE A 15 1.34 12.26 -8.40
C PHE A 15 1.43 11.00 -9.27
N GLY A 16 0.29 10.53 -9.80
CA GLY A 16 0.25 9.41 -10.73
C GLY A 16 1.04 9.68 -12.02
N VAL A 17 0.89 10.87 -12.60
CA VAL A 17 1.62 11.29 -13.81
C VAL A 17 3.12 11.43 -13.54
N LEU A 18 3.50 12.00 -12.40
CA LEU A 18 4.90 12.18 -12.01
C LEU A 18 5.56 10.82 -11.72
N ALA A 19 4.89 9.95 -10.98
CA ALA A 19 5.33 8.59 -10.71
C ALA A 19 5.48 7.78 -12.01
N TRP A 20 4.53 7.93 -12.95
CA TRP A 20 4.60 7.32 -14.28
C TRP A 20 5.80 7.81 -15.09
N ARG A 21 6.07 9.12 -15.08
CA ARG A 21 7.25 9.70 -15.76
C ARG A 21 8.56 9.24 -15.14
N LEU A 22 8.66 9.21 -13.82
CA LEU A 22 9.85 8.77 -13.09
C LEU A 22 10.14 7.28 -13.26
N THR A 23 9.10 6.46 -13.37
CA THR A 23 9.25 5.00 -13.53
C THR A 23 9.53 4.57 -14.98
N ARG A 24 9.28 5.42 -15.98
CA ARG A 24 9.56 5.11 -17.40
C ARG A 24 11.04 4.96 -17.75
N THR A 25 11.94 5.59 -17.00
CA THR A 25 13.38 5.59 -17.29
C THR A 25 14.17 4.57 -16.48
N LEU A 26 13.54 3.95 -15.48
CA LEU A 26 14.21 3.02 -14.58
C LEU A 26 14.12 1.58 -15.11
N PRO A 27 15.13 0.73 -14.83
CA PRO A 27 15.08 -0.69 -15.17
C PRO A 27 13.89 -1.33 -14.44
N THR A 28 12.85 -1.67 -15.21
CA THR A 28 11.53 -2.10 -14.71
C THR A 28 11.64 -3.27 -13.73
N ARG A 29 12.58 -4.20 -13.94
CA ARG A 29 12.84 -5.32 -13.02
C ARG A 29 13.31 -4.88 -11.63
N GLY A 30 14.17 -3.87 -11.54
CA GLY A 30 14.69 -3.35 -10.27
C GLY A 30 13.62 -2.58 -9.50
N VAL A 31 12.87 -1.73 -10.19
CA VAL A 31 11.79 -0.93 -9.58
C VAL A 31 10.67 -1.81 -9.08
N THR A 32 10.22 -2.80 -9.87
CA THR A 32 9.18 -3.73 -9.43
C THR A 32 9.63 -4.50 -8.19
N SER A 33 10.89 -4.94 -8.12
CA SER A 33 11.42 -5.61 -6.92
C SER A 33 11.36 -4.68 -5.71
N ILE A 34 11.87 -3.45 -5.81
CA ILE A 34 11.88 -2.49 -4.70
C ILE A 34 10.46 -2.17 -4.24
N LEU A 35 9.54 -1.91 -5.17
CA LEU A 35 8.14 -1.61 -4.86
C LEU A 35 7.44 -2.76 -4.14
N VAL A 36 7.71 -4.01 -4.55
CA VAL A 36 7.17 -5.20 -3.86
C VAL A 36 7.62 -5.23 -2.40
N HIS A 37 8.91 -4.98 -2.12
CA HIS A 37 9.42 -4.95 -0.75
C HIS A 37 8.81 -3.81 0.07
N ILE A 38 8.69 -2.61 -0.52
CA ILE A 38 8.04 -1.46 0.14
C ILE A 38 6.59 -1.77 0.48
N PHE A 39 5.83 -2.37 -0.45
CA PHE A 39 4.43 -2.71 -0.23
C PHE A 39 4.25 -3.83 0.79
N LEU A 40 5.14 -4.81 0.83
CA LEU A 40 5.14 -5.83 1.88
C LEU A 40 5.43 -5.23 3.26
N LEU A 41 6.39 -4.30 3.36
CA LEU A 41 6.69 -3.61 4.60
C LEU A 41 5.50 -2.76 5.08
N ALA A 42 4.90 -1.98 4.19
CA ALA A 42 3.71 -1.19 4.49
C ALA A 42 2.52 -2.07 4.92
N ALA A 43 2.31 -3.21 4.24
CA ALA A 43 1.29 -4.18 4.59
C ALA A 43 1.51 -4.76 6.00
N ALA A 44 2.76 -5.13 6.33
CA ALA A 44 3.10 -5.64 7.65
C ALA A 44 2.81 -4.60 8.75
N LEU A 45 3.19 -3.34 8.54
CA LEU A 45 2.90 -2.26 9.48
C LEU A 45 1.39 -2.06 9.69
N LEU A 46 0.61 -2.08 8.60
CA LEU A 46 -0.86 -1.97 8.68
C LEU A 46 -1.50 -3.13 9.44
N ILE A 47 -1.05 -4.36 9.20
CA ILE A 47 -1.54 -5.55 9.89
C ILE A 47 -1.17 -5.51 11.38
N VAL A 48 0.08 -5.14 11.70
CA VAL A 48 0.53 -4.98 13.09
C VAL A 48 -0.26 -3.89 13.80
N PHE A 49 -0.51 -2.76 13.14
CA PHE A 49 -1.32 -1.67 13.68
C PHE A 49 -2.77 -2.11 13.94
N ALA A 50 -3.39 -2.81 12.98
CA ALA A 50 -4.73 -3.35 13.12
C ALA A 50 -4.81 -4.37 14.27
N TYR A 51 -3.84 -5.29 14.35
CA TYR A 51 -3.75 -6.26 15.44
C TYR A 51 -3.58 -5.55 16.78
N TRP A 52 -2.67 -4.58 16.85
CA TRP A 52 -2.34 -3.89 18.09
C TRP A 52 -3.57 -3.28 18.74
N GLY A 53 -4.40 -2.49 18.07
CA GLY A 53 -5.55 -1.93 18.79
C GLY A 53 -6.84 -2.74 18.72
N GLN A 54 -6.92 -3.82 17.94
CA GLN A 54 -8.01 -4.79 18.11
C GLN A 54 -7.80 -5.66 19.35
N TYR A 55 -6.55 -6.04 19.63
CA TYR A 55 -6.24 -7.08 20.63
C TYR A 55 -5.48 -6.56 21.86
N THR A 56 -5.14 -5.27 21.94
CA THR A 56 -4.51 -4.69 23.15
C THR A 56 -5.36 -3.59 23.77
N ALA A 57 -5.44 -3.58 25.11
CA ALA A 57 -6.16 -2.57 25.87
C ALA A 57 -5.71 -1.11 25.62
N PRO A 58 -4.41 -0.78 25.51
CA PRO A 58 -3.99 0.58 25.16
C PRO A 58 -4.36 0.94 23.72
N GLY A 59 -4.27 -0.01 22.77
CA GLY A 59 -4.64 0.26 21.40
C GLY A 59 -6.13 0.43 21.18
N HIS A 60 -6.96 -0.34 21.90
CA HIS A 60 -8.42 -0.20 21.86
C HIS A 60 -8.87 1.19 22.35
N ARG A 61 -8.29 1.69 23.44
CA ARG A 61 -8.56 3.05 23.93
C ARG A 61 -8.17 4.13 22.93
N ALA A 62 -7.01 4.00 22.30
CA ALA A 62 -6.60 4.90 21.23
C ALA A 62 -7.53 4.84 20.00
N PHE A 63 -8.27 3.73 19.80
CA PHE A 63 -9.22 3.58 18.70
C PHE A 63 -10.54 4.27 18.97
N ASP A 64 -11.03 4.18 20.21
CA ASP A 64 -12.21 4.90 20.66
C ASP A 64 -12.02 6.42 20.53
N GLU A 65 -10.80 6.91 20.73
CA GLU A 65 -10.42 8.31 20.53
C GLU A 65 -10.32 8.73 19.04
N MET A 66 -10.20 7.79 18.10
CA MET A 66 -10.01 8.04 16.65
C MET A 66 -11.24 7.72 15.79
N ASP A 67 -12.44 7.68 16.39
CA ASP A 67 -13.71 7.25 15.76
C ASP A 67 -13.69 5.81 15.19
N GLY A 68 -12.72 4.96 15.59
CA GLY A 68 -12.67 3.52 15.28
C GLY A 68 -12.51 3.10 13.80
N ILE A 69 -12.61 4.02 12.84
CA ILE A 69 -12.63 3.70 11.39
C ILE A 69 -11.24 3.27 10.86
N TYR A 70 -10.19 3.98 11.25
CA TYR A 70 -8.84 3.79 10.68
C TYR A 70 -8.25 2.39 10.91
N PRO A 71 -8.35 1.78 12.10
CA PRO A 71 -7.76 0.47 12.34
C PRO A 71 -8.61 -0.69 11.83
N PHE A 72 -9.94 -0.52 11.79
CA PHE A 72 -10.84 -1.52 11.20
C PHE A 72 -10.53 -1.74 9.71
N LEU A 73 -10.20 -0.67 8.98
CA LEU A 73 -9.81 -0.75 7.58
C LEU A 73 -8.33 -1.09 7.37
N ALA A 74 -7.45 -0.80 8.34
CA ALA A 74 -6.01 -1.05 8.22
C ALA A 74 -5.69 -2.54 8.01
N GLY A 75 -6.37 -3.45 8.72
CA GLY A 75 -6.14 -4.90 8.56
C GLY A 75 -6.48 -5.42 7.16
N PRO A 76 -7.72 -5.19 6.66
CA PRO A 76 -8.12 -5.51 5.29
C PRO A 76 -7.23 -4.85 4.23
N LEU A 77 -6.89 -3.56 4.39
CA LEU A 77 -6.02 -2.84 3.45
C LEU A 77 -4.60 -3.42 3.44
N GLY A 78 -4.03 -3.74 4.61
CA GLY A 78 -2.74 -4.39 4.72
C GLY A 78 -2.74 -5.77 4.04
N THR A 79 -3.82 -6.55 4.22
CA THR A 79 -3.98 -7.86 3.59
C THR A 79 -4.06 -7.75 2.06
N LEU A 80 -4.86 -6.82 1.55
CA LEU A 80 -4.98 -6.56 0.10
C LEU A 80 -3.64 -6.10 -0.49
N LEU A 81 -2.92 -5.23 0.20
CA LEU A 81 -1.62 -4.74 -0.23
C LEU A 81 -0.58 -5.87 -0.27
N ALA A 82 -0.54 -6.75 0.74
CA ALA A 82 0.32 -7.92 0.76
C ALA A 82 -0.01 -8.88 -0.39
N ALA A 83 -1.29 -9.19 -0.60
CA ALA A 83 -1.74 -10.07 -1.68
C ALA A 83 -1.35 -9.50 -3.06
N GLY A 84 -1.54 -8.20 -3.27
CA GLY A 84 -1.14 -7.51 -4.50
C GLY A 84 0.37 -7.55 -4.72
N ALA A 85 1.18 -7.31 -3.68
CA ALA A 85 2.63 -7.37 -3.76
C ALA A 85 3.14 -8.79 -4.09
N VAL A 86 2.56 -9.82 -3.45
CA VAL A 86 2.89 -11.23 -3.73
C VAL A 86 2.53 -11.61 -5.16
N LEU A 87 1.34 -11.23 -5.63
CA LEU A 87 0.88 -11.51 -6.99
C LEU A 87 1.77 -10.81 -8.04
N ALA A 88 2.11 -9.54 -7.82
CA ALA A 88 3.01 -8.80 -8.70
C ALA A 88 4.42 -9.45 -8.76
N GLY A 89 4.96 -9.86 -7.61
CA GLY A 89 6.23 -10.57 -7.55
C GLY A 89 6.19 -11.92 -8.27
N TRP A 90 5.09 -12.67 -8.13
CA TRP A 90 4.91 -13.96 -8.80
C TRP A 90 4.78 -13.81 -10.32
N LEU A 91 3.99 -12.84 -10.79
CA LEU A 91 3.86 -12.54 -12.22
C LEU A 91 5.19 -12.08 -12.83
N GLY A 92 5.97 -11.27 -12.10
CA GLY A 92 7.30 -10.84 -12.50
C GLY A 92 8.29 -12.00 -12.67
N ARG A 93 8.26 -12.98 -11.76
CA ARG A 93 9.06 -14.21 -11.86
C ARG A 93 8.67 -15.07 -13.06
N ARG A 94 7.37 -15.19 -13.37
CA ARG A 94 6.88 -15.97 -14.51
C ARG A 94 7.34 -15.41 -15.86
N ARG A 95 7.26 -14.09 -16.06
CA ARG A 95 7.73 -13.44 -17.30
C ARG A 95 9.23 -13.61 -17.55
N SER A 96 10.02 -13.68 -16.49
CA SER A 96 11.48 -13.86 -16.61
C SER A 96 11.87 -15.31 -16.99
N ARG A 97 10.99 -16.29 -16.76
CA ARG A 97 11.20 -17.71 -17.13
C ARG A 97 10.79 -18.05 -18.56
N SER A 98 9.95 -17.25 -19.22
CA SER A 98 9.47 -17.51 -20.58
C SER A 98 10.32 -16.85 -21.68
N SER A 99 11.39 -16.16 -21.30
CA SER A 99 12.27 -15.38 -22.21
C SER A 99 13.73 -15.82 -22.18
N GLY A 100 14.03 -16.95 -21.51
CA GLY A 100 15.29 -17.68 -21.59
C GLY A 100 15.01 -19.11 -22.02
#